data_AF-A0A3B8Y301-F1
#
_entry.id   AF-A0A3B8Y301-F1
#
_cell.length_a   1.000
_cell.length_b   1.000
_cell.length_c   1.000
_cell.angle_alpha   90.00
_cell.angle_beta   90.00
_cell.angle_gamma   90.00
#
_symmetry.space_group_name_H-M   'P 1'
#
loop_
_entity.id
_entity.type
_entity.pdbx_description
1 polymer ?
#
loop_
_entity_poly.entity_id
_entity_poly.type
_entity_poly.pdbx_seq_one_letter_code
_entity_poly.pdbx_strand_id
1 'polypeptide(L)'
;QGKVLVVEYKDQVIPIFVKAPELTKDLYRGDLIDISYKIQAFPGKPTHLTLNLAVENSLQIVDQLVSRQGKQSRLQGNLVKFPQSPQLKFDVYGIEVITQGIPRYFTLVNFEDTQEFEKIRLKLATIWDNHLNTVKSAGNFLINPQVTIEVLGKINIVSPQQANPQILLENASQIQIK
;
A
#
# COMPACT_ATOMS: atom_id res chain seq x y z
N GLN A 1 6.32 5.65 -20.97
CA GLN A 1 6.16 4.95 -19.68
C GLN A 1 5.34 3.67 -19.92
N GLY A 2 5.29 2.70 -19.00
CA GLY A 2 4.43 1.49 -19.13
C GLY A 2 5.03 0.24 -19.79
N LYS A 3 6.33 0.22 -20.13
CA LYS A 3 6.98 -0.95 -20.80
C LYS A 3 7.29 -2.13 -19.87
N VAL A 4 7.27 -1.89 -18.56
CA VAL A 4 7.46 -2.89 -17.51
C VAL A 4 6.37 -2.65 -16.48
N LEU A 5 5.61 -3.71 -16.19
CA LEU A 5 4.65 -3.77 -15.08
C LEU A 5 5.33 -4.50 -13.93
N VAL A 6 5.29 -3.91 -12.74
CA VAL A 6 5.83 -4.54 -11.52
C VAL A 6 4.66 -5.02 -10.70
N VAL A 7 4.57 -6.34 -10.49
CA VAL A 7 3.47 -6.97 -9.75
C VAL A 7 4.03 -7.51 -8.44
N GLU A 8 3.40 -7.14 -7.33
CA GLU A 8 3.63 -7.77 -6.03
C GLU A 8 2.70 -8.98 -5.93
N TYR A 9 3.27 -10.18 -5.74
CA TYR A 9 2.50 -11.42 -5.54
C TYR A 9 3.10 -12.20 -4.38
N LYS A 10 2.33 -12.33 -3.29
CA LYS A 10 2.83 -12.84 -2.00
C LYS A 10 4.05 -12.01 -1.57
N ASP A 11 5.18 -12.66 -1.32
CA ASP A 11 6.42 -11.99 -0.89
C ASP A 11 7.38 -11.68 -2.06
N GLN A 12 6.90 -11.74 -3.31
CA GLN A 12 7.73 -11.58 -4.50
C GLN A 12 7.34 -10.36 -5.32
N VAL A 13 8.36 -9.65 -5.81
CA VAL A 13 8.22 -8.57 -6.79
C VAL A 13 8.55 -9.12 -8.17
N ILE A 14 7.55 -9.18 -9.04
CA ILE A 14 7.63 -9.84 -10.34
C ILE A 14 7.57 -8.79 -11.46
N PRO A 15 8.67 -8.56 -12.20
CA PRO A 15 8.65 -7.71 -13.38
C PRO A 15 8.03 -8.46 -14.57
N ILE A 16 7.05 -7.84 -15.22
CA ILE A 16 6.36 -8.33 -16.42
C ILE A 16 6.65 -7.36 -17.57
N PHE A 17 7.17 -7.87 -18.67
CA PHE A 17 7.39 -7.06 -19.86
C PHE A 17 6.07 -6.80 -20.59
N VAL A 18 5.86 -5.53 -20.94
CA VAL A 18 4.63 -5.04 -21.58
C VAL A 18 4.97 -4.55 -22.98
N LYS A 19 4.57 -5.32 -23.98
CA LYS A 19 4.75 -4.95 -25.40
C LYS A 19 3.74 -3.88 -25.87
N ALA A 20 2.63 -3.74 -25.15
CA ALA A 20 1.50 -2.86 -25.39
C ALA A 20 1.32 -1.88 -24.20
N PRO A 21 2.18 -0.84 -24.08
CA PRO A 21 2.23 0.03 -22.89
C PRO A 21 0.94 0.79 -22.59
N GLU A 22 0.07 0.96 -23.58
CA GLU A 22 -1.26 1.54 -23.46
C GLU A 22 -2.15 0.79 -22.47
N LEU A 23 -1.89 -0.50 -22.22
CA LEU A 23 -2.63 -1.32 -21.25
C LEU A 23 -2.26 -1.02 -19.79
N THR A 24 -1.11 -0.39 -19.55
CA THR A 24 -0.57 -0.19 -18.18
C THR A 24 -0.29 1.27 -17.85
N LYS A 25 -0.43 2.19 -18.80
CA LYS A 25 -0.06 3.60 -18.65
C LYS A 25 -0.84 4.34 -17.55
N ASP A 26 -2.07 3.90 -17.26
CA ASP A 26 -2.98 4.57 -16.31
C ASP A 26 -3.03 3.86 -14.95
N LEU A 27 -2.19 2.84 -14.73
CA LEU A 27 -2.11 2.12 -13.47
C LEU A 27 -1.47 2.97 -12.38
N TYR A 28 -2.10 2.92 -11.21
CA TYR A 28 -1.55 3.45 -9.97
C TYR A 28 -0.86 2.32 -9.21
N ARG A 29 0.23 2.65 -8.50
CA ARG A 29 0.79 1.76 -7.51
C ARG A 29 -0.29 1.45 -6.46
N GLY A 30 -0.52 0.16 -6.22
CA GLY A 30 -1.54 -0.31 -5.28
C GLY A 30 -2.91 -0.60 -5.91
N ASP A 31 -3.08 -0.40 -7.22
CA ASP A 31 -4.23 -0.96 -7.95
C ASP A 31 -4.21 -2.49 -7.87
N LEU A 32 -5.39 -3.10 -7.68
CA LEU A 32 -5.52 -4.54 -7.82
C LEU A 32 -5.88 -4.88 -9.26
N ILE A 33 -5.16 -5.82 -9.84
CA ILE A 33 -5.30 -6.20 -11.23
C ILE A 33 -5.42 -7.71 -11.37
N ASP A 34 -6.24 -8.13 -12.33
CA ASP A 34 -6.21 -9.46 -12.90
C ASP A 34 -5.39 -9.40 -14.18
N ILE A 35 -4.47 -10.35 -14.35
CA ILE A 35 -3.58 -10.41 -15.50
C ILE A 35 -3.51 -11.80 -16.11
N SER A 36 -3.61 -11.86 -17.44
CA SER A 36 -3.23 -13.04 -18.20
C SER A 36 -1.76 -12.94 -18.60
N TYR A 37 -0.95 -13.92 -18.22
CA TYR A 37 0.49 -13.91 -18.50
C TYR A 37 0.95 -15.19 -19.20
N LYS A 38 2.09 -15.08 -19.89
CA LYS A 38 2.85 -16.20 -20.45
C LYS A 38 4.24 -16.23 -19.85
N ILE A 39 4.71 -17.44 -19.57
CA ILE A 39 6.08 -17.71 -19.17
C ILE A 39 6.93 -17.77 -20.44
N GLN A 40 7.85 -16.83 -20.59
CA GLN A 40 8.84 -16.84 -21.65
C GLN A 40 10.09 -17.57 -21.14
N ALA A 41 10.22 -18.84 -21.53
CA ALA A 41 11.42 -19.62 -21.25
C ALA A 41 12.52 -19.27 -22.26
N PHE A 42 13.72 -18.99 -21.76
CA PHE A 42 14.95 -19.00 -22.56
C PHE A 42 15.92 -19.99 -21.92
N PRO A 43 16.42 -21.01 -22.65
CA PRO A 43 17.45 -21.90 -22.13
C PRO A 43 18.67 -21.08 -21.66
N GLY A 44 19.09 -21.28 -20.39
CA GLY A 44 20.26 -20.60 -19.81
C GLY A 44 20.06 -19.12 -19.44
N LYS A 45 18.85 -18.58 -19.42
CA LYS A 45 18.53 -17.21 -18.94
C LYS A 45 17.39 -17.21 -17.93
N PRO A 46 17.22 -16.13 -17.13
CA PRO A 46 16.11 -16.02 -16.20
C PRO A 46 14.76 -16.14 -16.93
N THR A 47 13.85 -16.91 -16.34
CA THR A 47 12.46 -16.97 -16.78
C THR A 47 11.82 -15.58 -16.68
N HIS A 48 11.21 -15.11 -17.77
CA HIS A 48 10.50 -13.84 -17.78
C HIS A 48 9.00 -14.03 -17.95
N LEU A 49 8.21 -13.18 -17.30
CA LEU A 49 6.77 -13.09 -17.55
C LEU A 49 6.48 -12.01 -18.59
N THR A 50 5.52 -12.30 -19.46
CA THR A 50 5.01 -11.35 -20.46
C THR A 50 3.49 -11.34 -20.43
N LEU A 51 2.86 -10.19 -20.71
CA LEU A 51 1.40 -10.14 -20.86
C LEU A 51 0.94 -10.99 -22.05
N ASN A 52 -0.13 -11.76 -21.85
CA ASN A 52 -0.72 -12.59 -22.87
C ASN A 52 -1.71 -11.79 -23.73
N LEU A 53 -1.20 -11.07 -24.72
CA LEU A 53 -2.01 -10.23 -25.62
C LEU A 53 -2.96 -11.00 -26.55
N ALA A 54 -2.94 -12.33 -26.54
CA ALA A 54 -3.89 -13.15 -27.30
C ALA A 54 -5.25 -13.32 -26.58
N VAL A 55 -5.33 -12.93 -25.30
CA VAL A 55 -6.55 -13.00 -24.50
C VAL A 55 -7.17 -11.61 -24.44
N GLU A 56 -8.45 -11.50 -24.74
CA GLU A 56 -9.21 -10.27 -24.56
C GLU A 56 -9.19 -9.86 -23.08
N ASN A 57 -9.01 -8.57 -22.79
CA ASN A 57 -8.81 -8.06 -21.43
C ASN A 57 -7.62 -8.72 -20.70
N SER A 58 -6.49 -8.90 -21.39
CA SER A 58 -5.26 -9.48 -20.82
C SER A 58 -4.76 -8.81 -19.53
N LEU A 59 -5.24 -7.59 -19.26
CA LEU A 59 -5.10 -6.89 -18.00
C LEU A 59 -6.43 -6.22 -17.67
N GLN A 60 -6.93 -6.45 -16.47
CA GLN A 60 -8.15 -5.84 -15.96
C GLN A 60 -7.89 -5.26 -14.57
N ILE A 61 -8.33 -4.03 -14.34
CA ILE A 61 -8.27 -3.41 -13.00
C ILE A 61 -9.50 -3.87 -12.22
N VAL A 62 -9.26 -4.52 -11.09
CA VAL A 62 -10.31 -5.09 -10.21
C VAL A 62 -10.64 -4.11 -9.07
N ASP A 63 -9.66 -3.38 -8.57
CA ASP A 63 -9.86 -2.29 -7.61
C ASP A 63 -8.91 -1.14 -7.93
N GLN A 64 -9.47 -0.04 -8.43
CA GLN A 64 -8.73 1.16 -8.76
C GLN A 64 -8.58 2.04 -7.52
N LEU A 65 -7.36 2.16 -7.01
CA LEU A 65 -7.06 2.89 -5.79
C LEU A 65 -7.44 4.38 -5.92
N VAL A 66 -7.11 5.00 -7.06
CA VAL A 66 -7.41 6.42 -7.31
C VAL A 66 -8.90 6.75 -7.30
N SER A 67 -9.77 5.76 -7.56
CA SER A 67 -11.23 5.96 -7.46
C SER A 67 -11.71 6.29 -6.03
N ARG A 68 -10.85 6.05 -5.03
CA ARG A 68 -11.10 6.36 -3.62
C ARG A 68 -10.61 7.75 -3.22
N GLN A 69 -9.91 8.47 -4.11
CA GLN A 69 -9.34 9.77 -3.81
C GLN A 69 -10.37 10.75 -3.24
N GLY A 70 -10.03 11.36 -2.12
CA GLY A 70 -10.84 12.36 -1.44
C GLY A 70 -12.10 11.83 -0.76
N LYS A 71 -12.36 10.52 -0.77
CA LYS A 71 -13.52 9.93 -0.09
C LYS A 71 -13.24 9.74 1.39
N GLN A 72 -14.21 10.08 2.22
CA GLN A 72 -14.19 9.69 3.63
C GLN A 72 -14.33 8.17 3.72
N SER A 73 -13.54 7.52 4.57
CA SER A 73 -13.57 6.08 4.75
C SER A 73 -13.29 5.71 6.20
N ARG A 74 -14.01 4.69 6.68
CA ARG A 74 -13.71 3.99 7.93
C ARG A 74 -12.98 2.70 7.56
N LEU A 75 -11.74 2.56 7.98
CA LEU A 75 -10.91 1.40 7.68
C LEU A 75 -10.44 0.75 8.97
N GLN A 76 -10.44 -0.58 9.00
CA GLN A 76 -9.98 -1.39 10.11
C GLN A 76 -8.90 -2.33 9.62
N GLY A 77 -7.87 -2.56 10.45
CA GLY A 77 -6.68 -3.27 10.04
C GLY A 77 -5.57 -3.27 11.07
N ASN A 78 -4.47 -3.93 10.74
CA ASN A 78 -3.33 -4.05 11.65
C ASN A 78 -2.52 -2.75 11.67
N LEU A 79 -2.05 -2.34 12.84
CA LEU A 79 -1.13 -1.22 12.95
C LEU A 79 0.22 -1.58 12.31
N VAL A 80 0.74 -0.69 11.46
CA VAL A 80 2.07 -0.83 10.85
C VAL A 80 2.95 0.37 11.19
N LYS A 81 4.26 0.15 11.19
CA LYS A 81 5.28 1.16 11.43
C LYS A 81 6.35 1.11 10.37
N PHE A 82 6.56 2.23 9.70
CA PHE A 82 7.68 2.49 8.80
C PHE A 82 8.76 3.23 9.60
N PRO A 83 9.90 2.59 9.91
CA PRO A 83 10.95 3.22 10.70
C PRO A 83 11.49 4.48 10.04
N GLN A 84 12.00 5.40 10.87
CA GLN A 84 12.69 6.60 10.41
C GLN A 84 13.80 6.29 9.38
N SER A 85 14.02 7.24 8.47
CA SER A 85 15.03 7.17 7.41
C SER A 85 15.91 8.42 7.42
N PRO A 86 17.04 8.46 6.68
CA PRO A 86 17.87 9.67 6.60
C PRO A 86 17.10 10.92 6.16
N GLN A 87 16.03 10.74 5.39
CA GLN A 87 15.17 11.81 4.87
C GLN A 87 14.04 12.19 5.83
N LEU A 88 13.67 11.27 6.74
CA LEU A 88 12.55 11.43 7.66
C LEU A 88 12.97 10.99 9.06
N LYS A 89 13.25 11.95 9.94
CA LYS A 89 13.79 11.74 11.29
C LYS A 89 12.76 11.24 12.31
N PHE A 90 11.73 10.57 11.82
CA PHE A 90 10.68 10.05 12.65
C PHE A 90 10.00 8.82 12.02
N ASP A 91 9.47 7.97 12.90
CA ASP A 91 8.66 6.82 12.51
C ASP A 91 7.32 7.29 11.93
N VAL A 92 6.92 6.68 10.81
CA VAL A 92 5.60 6.86 10.21
C VAL A 92 4.74 5.66 10.55
N TYR A 93 3.51 5.91 10.97
CA TYR A 93 2.55 4.86 11.28
C TYR A 93 1.51 4.73 10.17
N GLY A 94 0.99 3.52 10.03
CA GLY A 94 0.00 3.19 9.01
C GLY A 94 -0.97 2.12 9.49
N ILE A 95 -1.87 1.75 8.59
CA ILE A 95 -2.80 0.64 8.77
C ILE A 95 -2.68 -0.31 7.57
N GLU A 96 -2.57 -1.61 7.86
CA GLU A 96 -2.71 -2.69 6.87
C GLU A 96 -4.18 -3.08 6.76
N VAL A 97 -4.77 -2.88 5.59
CA VAL A 97 -6.16 -3.21 5.29
C VAL A 97 -6.20 -4.30 4.24
N ILE A 98 -6.84 -5.43 4.55
CA ILE A 98 -7.04 -6.51 3.58
C ILE A 98 -8.13 -6.08 2.58
N THR A 99 -7.77 -5.92 1.32
CA THR A 99 -8.67 -5.61 0.22
C THR A 99 -8.67 -6.79 -0.75
N GLN A 100 -9.81 -7.47 -0.89
CA GLN A 100 -9.93 -8.67 -1.74
C GLN A 100 -8.86 -9.75 -1.46
N GLY A 101 -8.53 -9.95 -0.18
CA GLY A 101 -7.52 -10.94 0.24
C GLY A 101 -6.07 -10.48 0.08
N ILE A 102 -5.82 -9.26 -0.42
CA ILE A 102 -4.49 -8.68 -0.60
C ILE A 102 -4.27 -7.55 0.41
N PRO A 103 -3.16 -7.52 1.16
CA PRO A 103 -2.88 -6.43 2.07
C PRO A 103 -2.60 -5.12 1.31
N ARG A 104 -3.17 -4.02 1.79
CA ARG A 104 -2.88 -2.67 1.32
C ARG A 104 -2.55 -1.77 2.50
N TYR A 105 -1.47 -1.01 2.38
CA TYR A 105 -0.96 -0.17 3.45
C TYR A 105 -1.34 1.29 3.22
N PHE A 106 -1.91 1.93 4.24
CA PHE A 106 -2.20 3.35 4.24
C PHE A 106 -1.40 4.04 5.34
N THR A 107 -0.70 5.13 5.04
CA THR A 107 -0.06 5.95 6.07
C THR A 107 -1.08 6.87 6.74
N LEU A 108 -0.95 7.05 8.06
CA LEU A 108 -1.84 7.89 8.86
C LEU A 108 -1.17 9.24 9.08
N VAL A 109 -1.77 10.31 8.58
CA VAL A 109 -1.15 11.64 8.55
C VAL A 109 -2.18 12.74 8.80
N ASN A 110 -1.70 13.87 9.29
CA ASN A 110 -2.38 15.15 9.29
C ASN A 110 -1.38 16.19 8.78
N PHE A 111 -1.74 16.93 7.73
CA PHE A 111 -0.88 17.98 7.14
C PHE A 111 -1.38 19.39 7.45
N GLU A 112 -2.58 19.52 7.99
CA GLU A 112 -3.25 20.81 8.21
C GLU A 112 -2.91 21.40 9.57
N ASP A 113 -2.69 20.54 10.57
CA ASP A 113 -2.41 20.94 11.94
C ASP A 113 -1.21 20.16 12.50
N THR A 114 -0.11 20.89 12.75
CA THR A 114 1.12 20.32 13.31
C THR A 114 0.93 19.76 14.72
N GLN A 115 0.07 20.37 15.54
CA GLN A 115 -0.21 19.87 16.88
C GLN A 115 -1.00 18.56 16.81
N GLU A 116 -2.00 18.48 15.93
CA GLU A 116 -2.73 17.22 15.73
C GLU A 116 -1.87 16.13 15.09
N PHE A 117 -0.98 16.49 14.18
CA PHE A 117 0.02 15.57 13.64
C PHE A 117 0.87 14.93 14.75
N GLU A 118 1.39 15.73 15.68
CA GLU A 118 2.18 15.22 16.81
C GLU A 118 1.33 14.38 17.78
N LYS A 119 0.08 14.79 18.07
CA LYS A 119 -0.84 13.99 18.91
C LYS A 119 -1.17 12.64 18.28
N ILE A 120 -1.42 12.60 16.97
CA ILE A 120 -1.65 11.38 16.22
C ILE A 120 -0.43 10.46 16.33
N ARG A 121 0.77 11.00 16.08
CA ARG A 121 2.01 10.22 16.17
C ARG A 121 2.27 9.69 17.57
N LEU A 122 2.14 10.52 18.60
CA LEU A 122 2.31 10.10 19.99
C LEU A 122 1.30 9.03 20.41
N LYS A 123 0.04 9.16 19.98
CA LYS A 123 -0.99 8.15 20.22
C LYS A 123 -0.60 6.82 19.57
N LEU A 124 -0.24 6.81 18.29
CA LEU A 124 0.13 5.60 17.56
C LEU A 124 1.43 4.97 18.12
N ALA A 125 2.40 5.79 18.52
CA ALA A 125 3.62 5.33 19.18
C ALA A 125 3.30 4.66 20.52
N THR A 126 2.45 5.27 21.34
CA THR A 126 2.05 4.69 22.63
C THR A 126 1.35 3.35 22.44
N ILE A 127 0.44 3.26 21.47
CA ILE A 127 -0.23 1.99 21.13
C ILE A 127 0.80 0.94 20.72
N TRP A 128 1.75 1.31 19.86
CA TRP A 128 2.80 0.42 19.36
C TRP A 128 3.73 -0.07 20.49
N ASP A 129 4.23 0.84 21.30
CA ASP A 129 5.23 0.56 22.35
C ASP A 129 4.65 -0.32 23.47
N ASN A 130 3.34 -0.24 23.71
CA ASN A 130 2.64 -1.12 24.64
C ASN A 130 2.48 -2.57 24.13
N HIS A 131 2.82 -2.86 22.87
CA HIS A 131 2.62 -4.18 22.24
C HIS A 131 3.86 -4.68 21.48
N LEU A 132 5.06 -4.25 21.87
CA LEU A 132 6.31 -4.59 21.16
C LEU A 132 6.59 -6.08 21.00
N ASN A 133 6.15 -6.90 21.95
CA ASN A 133 6.34 -8.35 21.97
C ASN A 133 5.63 -9.10 20.82
N THR A 134 4.72 -8.43 20.12
CA THR A 134 3.90 -9.03 19.05
C THR A 134 4.30 -8.56 17.65
N VAL A 135 5.23 -7.61 17.57
CA VAL A 135 5.71 -6.99 16.33
C VAL A 135 6.45 -8.01 15.46
N LYS A 136 6.21 -7.95 14.15
CA LYS A 136 6.89 -8.75 13.13
C LYS A 136 7.49 -7.86 12.05
N SER A 137 8.59 -8.32 11.45
CA SER A 137 9.19 -7.68 10.28
C SER A 137 8.38 -8.03 9.02
N ALA A 138 8.19 -7.05 8.15
CA ALA A 138 7.53 -7.16 6.85
C ALA A 138 8.36 -6.42 5.79
N GLY A 139 9.49 -7.01 5.40
CA GLY A 139 10.40 -6.39 4.44
C GLY A 139 11.10 -5.15 5.02
N ASN A 140 10.74 -3.96 4.51
CA ASN A 140 11.30 -2.68 4.94
C ASN A 140 10.45 -1.94 5.99
N PHE A 141 9.39 -2.56 6.50
CA PHE A 141 8.55 -2.01 7.57
C PHE A 141 8.23 -3.08 8.62
N LEU A 142 7.54 -2.66 9.68
CA LEU A 142 7.10 -3.50 10.78
C LEU A 142 5.57 -3.54 10.83
N ILE A 143 5.03 -4.69 11.20
CA ILE A 143 3.60 -4.89 11.42
C ILE A 143 3.34 -5.41 12.83
N ASN A 144 2.26 -4.96 13.45
CA ASN A 144 1.76 -5.55 14.67
C ASN A 144 0.46 -6.33 14.40
N PRO A 145 0.53 -7.67 14.20
CA PRO A 145 -0.64 -8.50 13.90
C PRO A 145 -1.60 -8.69 15.08
N GLN A 146 -1.25 -8.24 16.29
CA GLN A 146 -2.13 -8.31 17.46
C GLN A 146 -2.73 -6.95 17.84
N VAL A 147 -2.38 -5.89 17.12
CA VAL A 147 -2.95 -4.55 17.32
C VAL A 147 -3.78 -4.20 16.11
N THR A 148 -5.09 -4.41 16.25
CA THR A 148 -6.07 -3.93 15.27
C THR A 148 -6.51 -2.53 15.65
N ILE A 149 -6.43 -1.61 14.70
CA ILE A 149 -6.97 -0.26 14.83
C ILE A 149 -8.06 -0.03 13.80
N GLU A 150 -8.97 0.87 14.13
CA GLU A 150 -9.90 1.49 13.21
C GLU A 150 -9.57 2.97 13.08
N VAL A 151 -9.62 3.46 11.84
CA VAL A 151 -9.39 4.86 11.51
C VAL A 151 -10.54 5.41 10.68
N LEU A 152 -10.91 6.65 10.94
CA LEU A 152 -11.88 7.41 10.14
C LEU A 152 -11.17 8.61 9.54
N GLY A 153 -11.05 8.67 8.21
CA GLY A 153 -10.38 9.80 7.57
C GLY A 153 -10.62 9.84 6.07
N LYS A 154 -10.03 10.84 5.42
CA LYS A 154 -10.15 11.07 3.99
C LYS A 154 -8.98 10.42 3.26
N ILE A 155 -9.27 9.57 2.27
CA ILE A 155 -8.24 8.94 1.45
C ILE A 155 -7.53 10.01 0.60
N ASN A 156 -6.20 9.99 0.60
CA ASN A 156 -5.38 10.88 -0.19
C ASN A 156 -4.28 10.14 -0.98
N ILE A 157 -4.25 10.41 -2.28
CA ILE A 157 -3.41 9.80 -3.29
C ILE A 157 -2.81 10.98 -4.07
N VAL A 158 -1.52 11.18 -3.86
CA VAL A 158 -0.75 12.33 -4.35
C VAL A 158 -0.28 12.10 -5.78
N SER A 159 0.13 10.86 -6.11
CA SER A 159 0.63 10.53 -7.45
C SER A 159 0.48 9.05 -7.77
N PRO A 160 0.50 8.65 -9.06
CA PRO A 160 0.42 7.25 -9.44
C PRO A 160 1.59 6.39 -8.94
N GLN A 161 2.76 7.00 -8.67
CA GLN A 161 3.95 6.28 -8.20
C GLN A 161 4.11 6.34 -6.66
N GLN A 162 3.17 6.96 -5.95
CA GLN A 162 3.21 7.05 -4.50
C GLN A 162 3.33 5.66 -3.87
N ALA A 163 4.24 5.50 -2.91
CA ALA A 163 4.52 4.21 -2.30
C ALA A 163 3.31 3.64 -1.54
N ASN A 164 2.80 4.43 -0.59
CA ASN A 164 1.63 4.09 0.20
C ASN A 164 0.61 5.24 0.10
N PRO A 165 -0.66 4.98 -0.24
CA PRO A 165 -1.72 5.98 -0.08
C PRO A 165 -1.81 6.48 1.36
N GLN A 166 -2.46 7.62 1.56
CA GLN A 166 -2.59 8.27 2.86
C GLN A 166 -4.05 8.25 3.32
N ILE A 167 -4.25 8.25 4.62
CA ILE A 167 -5.50 8.62 5.27
C ILE A 167 -5.23 9.92 6.02
N LEU A 168 -5.87 11.00 5.55
CA LEU A 168 -5.86 12.29 6.21
C LEU A 168 -6.81 12.22 7.40
N LEU A 169 -6.24 12.34 8.59
CA LEU A 169 -6.96 12.39 9.85
C LEU A 169 -7.08 13.86 10.27
N GLU A 170 -8.26 14.27 10.67
CA GLU A 170 -8.52 15.59 11.25
C GLU A 170 -7.87 15.72 12.63
N ASN A 171 -7.92 14.64 13.44
CA ASN A 171 -7.39 14.65 14.79
C ASN A 171 -7.18 13.23 15.35
N ALA A 172 -6.51 13.14 16.48
CA ALA A 172 -6.18 11.85 17.12
C ALA A 172 -7.41 11.03 17.58
N SER A 173 -8.60 11.63 17.75
CA SER A 173 -9.81 10.91 18.18
C SER A 173 -10.36 9.95 17.12
N GLN A 174 -9.97 10.15 15.86
CA GLN A 174 -10.38 9.31 14.73
C GLN A 174 -9.65 7.96 14.67
N ILE A 175 -8.76 7.68 15.61
CA ILE A 175 -8.06 6.40 15.75
C ILE A 175 -8.61 5.67 16.97
N GLN A 176 -9.00 4.41 16.82
CA GLN A 176 -9.47 3.55 17.92
C GLN A 176 -8.77 2.20 17.88
N ILE A 177 -8.35 1.68 19.03
CA ILE A 177 -8.01 0.25 19.17
C ILE A 177 -9.33 -0.55 19.14
N LYS A 178 -9.32 -1.71 18.50
CA LYS A 178 -10.43 -2.67 18.50
C LYS A 178 -10.06 -3.94 19.24
#